data_AF-A0A6M1RXX8-F1
#
_entry.id   AF-A0A6M1RXX8-F1
#
_cell.length_a   1.000
_cell.length_b   1.000
_cell.length_c   1.000
_cell.angle_alpha   90.00
_cell.angle_beta   90.00
_cell.angle_gamma   90.00
#
_symmetry.space_group_name_H-M   'P 1'
#
loop_
_entity.id
_entity.type
_entity.pdbx_description
1 polymer ?
#
loop_
_entity_poly.entity_id
_entity_poly.type
_entity_poly.pdbx_seq_one_letter_code
_entity_poly.pdbx_strand_id
1 'polypeptide(L)'
;MEDTLKDLRTGANLTKPEFARAMGVPLRTYENLEAGTTPVRQIHMNAAYWALVLLASKSPLGRGFMPLNVAEVVRKANLDQSEKKGRISAP
;
A
#
# COMPACT_ATOMS: atom_id res chain seq x y z
N MET A 1 8.19 -14.62 -4.40
CA MET A 1 8.99 -13.44 -4.80
C MET A 1 8.57 -12.30 -3.89
N GLU A 2 9.54 -11.56 -3.36
CA GLU A 2 9.29 -10.36 -2.55
C GLU A 2 9.11 -9.16 -3.50
N ASP A 3 8.05 -8.37 -3.33
CA ASP A 3 7.75 -7.24 -4.21
C ASP A 3 8.79 -6.13 -4.03
N THR A 4 9.34 -5.58 -5.11
CA THR A 4 10.20 -4.39 -5.03
C THR A 4 9.37 -3.10 -5.02
N LEU A 5 9.98 -1.98 -4.61
CA LEU A 5 9.33 -0.66 -4.71
C LEU A 5 8.89 -0.33 -6.14
N LYS A 6 9.67 -0.79 -7.14
CA LYS A 6 9.34 -0.63 -8.55
C LYS A 6 8.07 -1.39 -8.90
N ASP A 7 7.98 -2.66 -8.49
CA ASP A 7 6.82 -3.51 -8.78
C ASP A 7 5.54 -2.93 -8.17
N LEU A 8 5.63 -2.48 -6.92
CA LEU A 8 4.54 -1.81 -6.21
C LEU A 8 4.08 -0.55 -6.95
N ARG A 9 5.01 0.29 -7.38
CA ARG A 9 4.70 1.52 -8.12
C ARG A 9 4.04 1.22 -9.46
N THR A 10 4.61 0.31 -10.24
CA THR A 10 4.11 -0.01 -11.58
C THR A 10 2.78 -0.74 -11.52
N GLY A 11 2.58 -1.63 -10.55
CA GLY A 11 1.30 -2.28 -10.31
C GLY A 11 0.20 -1.29 -9.89
N ALA A 12 0.58 -0.21 -9.22
CA ALA A 12 -0.33 0.89 -8.91
C ALA A 12 -0.53 1.91 -10.05
N ASN A 13 0.15 1.71 -11.19
CA ASN A 13 0.16 2.63 -12.33
C ASN A 13 0.52 4.09 -11.95
N LEU A 14 1.48 4.26 -11.04
CA LEU A 14 1.93 5.57 -10.57
C LEU A 14 3.23 5.99 -11.23
N THR A 15 3.36 7.29 -11.47
CA THR A 15 4.64 7.92 -11.78
C THR A 15 5.55 7.95 -10.54
N LYS A 16 6.86 8.11 -10.73
CA LYS A 16 7.81 8.22 -9.60
C LYS A 16 7.46 9.38 -8.64
N PRO A 17 7.11 10.59 -9.12
CA PRO A 17 6.72 11.70 -8.23
C PRO A 17 5.45 11.43 -7.42
N GLU A 18 4.45 10.78 -8.02
CA GLU A 18 3.21 10.43 -7.33
C GLU A 18 3.47 9.42 -6.22
N PHE A 19 4.23 8.37 -6.52
CA PHE A 19 4.51 7.32 -5.55
C PHE A 19 5.44 7.80 -4.43
N ALA A 20 6.46 8.61 -4.73
CA ALA A 20 7.28 9.26 -3.71
C ALA A 20 6.44 10.13 -2.76
N ARG A 21 5.52 10.92 -3.32
CA ARG A 21 4.58 11.73 -2.53
C ARG A 21 3.68 10.86 -1.66
N ALA A 22 3.16 9.76 -2.19
CA ALA A 22 2.29 8.84 -1.45
C ALA A 22 3.04 8.13 -0.31
N MET A 23 4.30 7.76 -0.54
CA MET A 23 5.20 7.20 0.48
C MET A 23 5.64 8.23 1.54
N GLY A 24 5.47 9.53 1.27
CA GLY A 24 5.92 10.59 2.18
C GLY A 24 7.44 10.81 2.16
N VAL A 25 8.11 10.55 1.03
CA VAL A 25 9.56 10.74 0.88
C VAL A 25 9.87 11.72 -0.26
N PRO A 26 11.03 12.41 -0.25
CA PRO A 26 11.46 13.22 -1.38
C PRO A 26 11.61 12.39 -2.66
N LEU A 27 11.32 12.98 -3.84
CA LEU A 27 11.45 12.28 -5.13
C LEU A 27 12.84 11.68 -5.33
N ARG A 28 13.90 12.45 -5.05
CA ARG A 28 15.29 11.97 -5.18
C ARG A 28 15.59 10.81 -4.24
N THR A 29 15.00 10.79 -3.04
CA THR A 29 15.11 9.65 -2.11
C THR A 29 14.47 8.41 -2.71
N TYR A 30 13.25 8.53 -3.25
CA TYR A 30 12.58 7.43 -3.91
C TYR A 30 13.38 6.90 -5.12
N GLU A 31 13.89 7.80 -5.96
CA GLU A 31 14.69 7.43 -7.15
C GLU A 31 15.93 6.63 -6.78
N ASN A 32 16.65 7.03 -5.73
CA ASN A 32 17.83 6.31 -5.24
C ASN A 32 17.47 4.93 -4.68
N LEU A 33 16.31 4.79 -4.03
CA LEU A 33 15.81 3.51 -3.54
C LEU A 33 15.41 2.57 -4.68
N GLU A 34 14.64 3.06 -5.65
CA GLU A 34 14.20 2.27 -6.82
C GLU A 34 15.39 1.87 -7.70
N ALA A 35 16.39 2.73 -7.87
CA ALA A 35 17.60 2.44 -8.65
C ALA A 35 18.60 1.54 -7.92
N GLY A 36 18.37 1.23 -6.64
CA GLY A 36 19.31 0.44 -5.83
C GLY A 36 20.57 1.19 -5.39
N THR A 37 20.66 2.50 -5.63
CA THR A 37 21.76 3.35 -5.15
C THR A 37 21.78 3.45 -3.63
N THR A 38 20.61 3.36 -3.00
CA THR A 38 20.45 3.30 -1.54
C THR A 38 19.72 2.02 -1.18
N PRO A 39 20.17 1.27 -0.13
CA PRO A 39 19.53 0.02 0.23
C PRO A 39 18.09 0.23 0.72
N VAL A 40 17.18 -0.56 0.16
CA VAL A 40 15.78 -0.63 0.61
C VAL A 40 15.71 -1.37 1.93
N ARG A 41 15.35 -0.65 2.98
CA ARG A 41 14.99 -1.17 4.31
C ARG A 41 13.49 -1.39 4.47
N GLN A 42 13.10 -2.21 5.46
CA GLN A 42 11.71 -2.51 5.79
C GLN A 42 10.82 -1.28 6.01
N ILE A 43 11.37 -0.19 6.56
CA ILE A 43 10.61 1.05 6.75
C ILE A 43 10.12 1.66 5.43
N HIS A 44 10.86 1.51 4.34
CA HIS A 44 10.43 1.98 3.02
C HIS A 44 9.32 1.07 2.45
N MET A 45 9.42 -0.24 2.68
CA MET A 45 8.36 -1.18 2.29
C MET A 45 7.07 -0.89 3.05
N ASN A 46 7.16 -0.64 4.35
CA ASN A 46 6.00 -0.27 5.16
C ASN A 46 5.36 1.05 4.66
N ALA A 47 6.18 2.06 4.33
CA ALA A 47 5.69 3.30 3.75
C ALA A 47 5.00 3.08 2.40
N ALA A 48 5.57 2.24 1.53
CA ALA A 48 4.99 1.88 0.24
C ALA A 48 3.65 1.16 0.39
N TYR A 49 3.57 0.15 1.26
CA TYR A 49 2.31 -0.56 1.51
C TYR A 49 1.24 0.37 2.07
N TRP A 50 1.59 1.24 3.02
CA TRP A 50 0.64 2.20 3.58
C TRP A 50 0.18 3.22 2.53
N ALA A 51 1.07 3.68 1.66
CA ALA A 51 0.72 4.54 0.53
C ALA A 51 -0.35 3.91 -0.36
N LEU A 52 -0.20 2.63 -0.71
CA LEU A 52 -1.16 1.89 -1.53
C LEU A 52 -2.51 1.71 -0.82
N VAL A 53 -2.51 1.43 0.49
CA VAL A 53 -3.74 1.36 1.29
C VAL A 53 -4.48 2.70 1.27
N LEU A 54 -3.77 3.82 1.49
CA LEU A 54 -4.36 5.15 1.46
C LEU A 54 -4.92 5.51 0.08
N LEU A 55 -4.19 5.19 -1.00
CA LEU A 55 -4.65 5.45 -2.36
C LEU A 55 -5.90 4.62 -2.70
N ALA A 56 -5.90 3.33 -2.35
CA ALA A 56 -7.06 2.46 -2.55
C ALA A 56 -8.29 2.92 -1.75
N SER A 57 -8.09 3.48 -0.55
CA SER A 57 -9.19 4.02 0.27
C SER A 57 -9.88 5.25 -0.33
N LYS A 58 -9.16 6.00 -1.18
CA LYS A 58 -9.64 7.25 -1.79
C LYS A 58 -10.14 7.06 -3.23
N SER A 59 -9.79 5.95 -3.87
CA SER A 59 -10.11 5.71 -5.28
C SER A 59 -11.50 5.09 -5.44
N PRO A 60 -12.36 5.63 -6.33
CA PRO A 60 -13.61 4.98 -6.70
C PRO A 60 -13.41 3.65 -7.43
N LEU A 61 -12.20 3.37 -7.95
CA LEU A 61 -11.81 2.08 -8.55
C LEU A 61 -11.41 1.01 -7.49
N GLY A 62 -11.31 1.37 -6.20
CA GLY A 62 -11.08 0.43 -5.11
C GLY A 62 -9.69 -0.24 -5.11
N ARG A 63 -9.66 -1.58 -4.97
CA ARG A 63 -8.46 -2.39 -4.66
C ARG A 63 -7.54 -2.72 -5.84
N GLY A 64 -7.81 -2.24 -7.05
CA GLY A 64 -7.09 -2.66 -8.27
C GLY A 64 -5.58 -2.46 -8.24
N PHE A 65 -5.09 -1.60 -7.35
CA PHE A 65 -3.68 -1.20 -7.20
C PHE A 65 -2.98 -1.85 -6.00
N MET A 66 -3.67 -2.73 -5.25
CA MET A 66 -3.17 -3.26 -3.98
C MET A 66 -2.52 -4.64 -4.17
N PRO A 67 -1.31 -4.87 -3.60
CA PRO A 67 -0.70 -6.19 -3.55
C PRO A 67 -1.64 -7.21 -2.90
N LEU A 68 -1.67 -8.45 -3.42
CA LEU A 68 -2.64 -9.47 -3.02
C LEU A 68 -2.60 -9.75 -1.51
N ASN A 69 -1.40 -9.81 -0.92
CA ASN A 69 -1.21 -10.01 0.51
C ASN A 69 -1.85 -8.89 1.34
N VAL A 70 -1.66 -7.62 0.93
CA VAL A 70 -2.25 -6.46 1.62
C VAL A 70 -3.77 -6.44 1.44
N ALA A 71 -4.26 -6.70 0.22
CA ALA A 71 -5.69 -6.76 -0.07
C ALA A 71 -6.42 -7.81 0.77
N GLU A 72 -5.80 -8.96 0.99
CA GLU A 72 -6.35 -10.03 1.80
C GLU A 72 -6.40 -9.66 3.29
N VAL A 73 -5.34 -9.01 3.82
CA VAL A 73 -5.33 -8.51 5.21
C VAL A 73 -6.44 -7.47 5.42
N VAL A 74 -6.58 -6.51 4.51
CA VAL A 74 -7.64 -5.49 4.58
C VAL A 74 -9.04 -6.13 4.51
N ARG A 75 -9.21 -7.15 3.65
CA ARG A 75 -10.48 -7.90 3.57
C ARG A 75 -10.81 -8.59 4.88
N LYS A 76 -9.86 -9.33 5.47
CA LYS A 76 -10.03 -10.02 6.75
C LYS A 76 -10.36 -9.03 7.88
N ALA A 77 -9.61 -7.92 7.97
CA ALA A 77 -9.86 -6.88 8.96
C ALA A 77 -11.29 -6.31 8.85
N ASN A 78 -11.81 -6.10 7.63
CA ASN A 78 -13.18 -5.65 7.43
C ASN A 78 -14.22 -6.71 7.86
N LEU A 79 -13.97 -7.99 7.59
CA LEU A 79 -14.85 -9.07 8.02
C LEU A 79 -14.92 -9.18 9.56
N ASP A 80 -13.78 -9.14 10.24
CA ASP A 80 -13.72 -9.16 11.71
C ASP A 80 -14.52 -8.00 12.34
N GLN A 81 -14.49 -6.82 11.72
CA GLN A 81 -15.26 -5.66 12.19
C GLN A 81 -16.77 -5.87 11.99
N SER A 82 -17.19 -6.52 10.90
CA SER A 82 -18.60 -6.84 10.64
C SER A 82 -19.16 -7.86 11.64
N GLU A 83 -18.38 -8.88 12.00
CA GLU A 83 -18.76 -9.90 12.99
C GLU A 83 -18.88 -9.31 14.40
N LYS A 84 -17.95 -8.42 14.78
CA LYS A 84 -18.02 -7.69 16.06
C LYS A 84 -19.26 -6.81 16.14
N LYS A 85 -19.62 -6.12 15.04
CA LYS A 85 -20.80 -5.26 14.99
C LYS A 85 -22.10 -6.07 15.14
N GLY A 86 -22.17 -7.27 14.54
CA GLY A 86 -23.31 -8.17 14.66
C GLY A 86 -23.53 -8.74 16.07
N ARG A 87 -22.46 -8.98 16.84
CA ARG A 87 -22.56 -9.46 18.24
C ARG A 87 -23.06 -8.39 19.22
N ILE A 88 -22.87 -7.11 18.92
CA ILE A 88 -23.30 -5.99 19.78
C ILE A 88 -24.78 -5.62 19.52
N SER A 89 -25.33 -6.02 18.36
CA SER A 89 -26.71 -5.73 17.95
C SER A 89 -27.72 -6.86 18.20
N ALA A 90 -27.29 -7.99 18.77
CA ALA A 90 -28.21 -9.06 19.15
C ALA A 90 -28.83 -8.74 20.53
N PRO A 91 -30.17 -8.68 20.66
CA PRO A 91 -30.86 -8.40 21.92
C PRO A 91 -30.73 -9.54 22.95
#